data_AF-A0AAE8HYJ8-F1
#
_entry.id   AF-A0AAE8HYJ8-F1
#
_cell.length_a   1.000
_cell.length_b   1.000
_cell.length_c   1.000
_cell.angle_alpha   90.00
_cell.angle_beta   90.00
_cell.angle_gamma   90.00
#
_symmetry.space_group_name_H-M   'P 1'
#
loop_
_entity.id
_entity.type
_entity.pdbx_description
1 polymer ?
#
loop_
_entity_poly.entity_id
_entity_poly.type
_entity_poly.pdbx_seq_one_letter_code
_entity_poly.pdbx_strand_id
1 'polypeptide(L)'
;MTETCSTSTRYKMDVAVVTCRKDLHLLAVMLKSFSVFSKIDGILLIFCDDADFESIKHMDLPPGSRLISKQSIVGDQEDDFRVQMYIKLQLCYHSDADYIWSIDSDYLLIADLHSEDFFQGGRPIWQYRCWDNEPSLRWRSGTGQFLGFDPSFQFMDRPIYVLDRAVLEHLNAEHDLWKILTAEVPPSEYMIYGAFAHRFHQDAHCWWKPADDESSVVYSVNQRPPSYCIVDPDIELRDAGCSKYCVFWSHWDLAESKMLDFYSKALRRSGESAPANIDFYPCITLAELTECGFLSIGYQYPDNWLHPSVKFRLLEAERGYLCLSIYAADLSKVSRCVVSVGASVDSHLIQKGANLIRIPLNEIGPSRVQLVFEGCRYVTDGSFDYWRQVSVQWAGAYVSSS
;
A
#
# COMPACT_ATOMS: atom_id res chain seq x y z
N MET A 1 -14.25 -30.84 40.77
CA MET A 1 -14.81 -29.67 40.07
C MET A 1 -13.83 -29.32 38.96
N THR A 2 -14.08 -29.86 37.77
CA THR A 2 -13.36 -29.51 36.54
C THR A 2 -13.93 -28.19 36.05
N GLU A 3 -13.20 -27.10 36.26
CA GLU A 3 -13.53 -25.80 35.68
C GLU A 3 -13.63 -25.96 34.17
N THR A 4 -14.85 -25.81 33.69
CA THR A 4 -15.24 -25.79 32.29
C THR A 4 -14.50 -24.68 31.56
N CYS A 5 -13.94 -25.02 30.40
CA CYS A 5 -13.38 -24.12 29.39
C CYS A 5 -13.92 -22.69 29.54
N SER A 6 -13.03 -21.79 29.97
CA SER A 6 -13.16 -20.36 29.73
C SER A 6 -13.58 -20.18 28.27
N THR A 7 -14.80 -19.71 28.06
CA THR A 7 -15.23 -19.16 26.78
C THR A 7 -14.29 -17.99 26.52
N SER A 8 -13.24 -18.22 25.71
CA SER A 8 -12.32 -17.16 25.30
C SER A 8 -13.20 -16.04 24.77
N THR A 9 -13.19 -14.89 25.44
CA THR A 9 -13.88 -13.71 24.97
C THR A 9 -13.22 -13.35 23.64
N ARG A 10 -13.84 -13.74 22.52
CA ARG A 10 -13.34 -13.37 21.20
C ARG A 10 -13.50 -11.87 21.08
N TYR A 11 -12.39 -11.17 20.91
CA TYR A 11 -12.39 -9.75 20.60
C TYR A 11 -13.02 -9.57 19.22
N LYS A 12 -14.19 -8.93 19.15
CA LYS A 12 -14.82 -8.59 17.88
C LYS A 12 -14.01 -7.46 17.26
N MET A 13 -13.24 -7.78 16.23
CA MET A 13 -12.32 -6.84 15.59
C MET A 13 -12.48 -6.88 14.07
N ASP A 14 -12.87 -5.75 13.49
CA ASP A 14 -12.86 -5.57 12.03
C ASP A 14 -11.50 -5.01 11.58
N VAL A 15 -11.21 -5.12 10.29
CA VAL A 15 -10.02 -4.55 9.66
C VAL A 15 -10.45 -3.49 8.67
N ALA A 16 -9.79 -2.32 8.70
CA ALA A 16 -10.10 -1.23 7.80
C ALA A 16 -8.85 -0.78 7.04
N VAL A 17 -8.96 -0.75 5.71
CA VAL A 17 -7.95 -0.18 4.81
C VAL A 17 -8.55 0.99 4.05
N VAL A 18 -7.88 2.13 4.06
CA VAL A 18 -8.21 3.26 3.19
C VAL A 18 -7.13 3.33 2.13
N THR A 19 -7.53 3.24 0.87
CA THR A 19 -6.60 3.17 -0.26
C THR A 19 -6.88 4.29 -1.26
N CYS A 20 -5.87 4.57 -2.08
CA CYS A 20 -6.01 5.38 -3.28
C CYS A 20 -5.67 4.57 -4.53
N ARG A 21 -5.98 5.12 -5.71
CA ARG A 21 -5.64 4.52 -7.00
C ARG A 21 -4.18 4.10 -7.11
N LYS A 22 -3.28 4.93 -6.57
CA LYS A 22 -1.83 4.70 -6.63
C LYS A 22 -1.37 3.53 -5.78
N ASP A 23 -2.13 3.14 -4.75
CA ASP A 23 -1.77 2.03 -3.86
C ASP A 23 -2.46 0.71 -4.21
N LEU A 24 -3.27 0.66 -5.29
CA LEU A 24 -4.03 -0.53 -5.66
C LEU A 24 -3.16 -1.76 -5.93
N HIS A 25 -1.94 -1.56 -6.44
CA HIS A 25 -0.99 -2.65 -6.63
C HIS A 25 -0.51 -3.24 -5.29
N LEU A 26 -0.23 -2.40 -4.29
CA LEU A 26 0.11 -2.82 -2.92
C LEU A 26 -1.08 -3.51 -2.24
N LEU A 27 -2.27 -2.91 -2.36
CA LEU A 27 -3.52 -3.47 -1.84
C LEU A 27 -3.74 -4.90 -2.36
N ALA A 28 -3.48 -5.13 -3.65
CA ALA A 28 -3.66 -6.45 -4.24
C ALA A 28 -2.69 -7.49 -3.64
N VAL A 29 -1.47 -7.10 -3.25
CA VAL A 29 -0.54 -7.97 -2.50
C VAL A 29 -1.00 -8.18 -1.06
N MET A 30 -1.43 -7.11 -0.39
CA MET A 30 -1.99 -7.15 0.96
C MET A 30 -3.17 -8.14 1.03
N LEU A 31 -4.15 -8.03 0.13
CA LEU A 31 -5.34 -8.90 0.08
C LEU A 31 -5.02 -10.39 -0.09
N LYS A 32 -3.99 -10.71 -0.89
CA LYS A 32 -3.52 -12.10 -1.04
C LYS A 32 -2.92 -12.62 0.27
N SER A 33 -2.05 -11.82 0.90
CA SER A 33 -1.49 -12.18 2.19
C SER A 33 -2.57 -12.32 3.27
N PHE A 34 -3.57 -11.43 3.25
CA PHE A 34 -4.69 -11.43 4.17
C PHE A 34 -5.53 -12.71 4.01
N SER A 35 -5.85 -13.11 2.78
CA SER A 35 -6.63 -14.32 2.50
C SER A 35 -5.96 -15.60 2.99
N VAL A 36 -4.63 -15.64 3.06
CA VAL A 36 -3.87 -16.81 3.52
C VAL A 36 -3.67 -16.79 5.04
N PHE A 37 -3.21 -15.66 5.56
CA PHE A 37 -2.67 -15.57 6.91
C PHE A 37 -3.60 -14.93 7.94
N SER A 38 -4.67 -14.22 7.53
CA SER A 38 -5.61 -13.65 8.48
C SER A 38 -6.47 -14.73 9.12
N LYS A 39 -6.50 -14.74 10.46
CA LYS A 39 -7.38 -15.56 11.31
C LYS A 39 -8.26 -14.67 12.19
N ILE A 40 -8.40 -13.39 11.83
CA ILE A 40 -9.23 -12.39 12.51
C ILE A 40 -10.70 -12.71 12.22
N ASP A 41 -11.51 -12.82 13.27
CA ASP A 41 -12.95 -13.14 13.21
C ASP A 41 -13.79 -11.86 13.02
N GLY A 42 -13.51 -11.14 11.93
CA GLY A 42 -14.17 -9.89 11.56
C GLY A 42 -14.16 -9.68 10.04
N ILE A 43 -14.72 -8.54 9.60
CA ILE A 43 -14.79 -8.22 8.17
C ILE A 43 -13.69 -7.23 7.76
N LEU A 44 -13.34 -7.26 6.48
CA LEU A 44 -12.45 -6.28 5.87
C LEU A 44 -13.28 -5.15 5.24
N LEU A 45 -13.07 -3.93 5.70
CA LEU A 45 -13.62 -2.70 5.15
C LEU A 45 -12.57 -2.04 4.25
N ILE A 46 -12.91 -1.83 2.98
CA ILE A 46 -12.02 -1.21 1.98
C ILE A 46 -12.64 0.10 1.54
N PHE A 47 -12.01 1.21 1.91
CA PHE A 47 -12.42 2.55 1.52
C PHE A 47 -11.62 2.97 0.29
N CYS A 48 -12.32 3.24 -0.82
CA CYS A 48 -11.70 3.54 -2.11
C CYS A 48 -12.53 4.56 -2.91
N ASP A 49 -11.94 5.10 -3.97
CA ASP A 49 -12.65 5.99 -4.90
C ASP A 49 -13.66 5.20 -5.71
N ASP A 50 -14.83 5.80 -6.02
CA ASP A 50 -15.88 5.16 -6.83
C ASP A 50 -15.34 4.62 -8.17
N ALA A 51 -14.39 5.34 -8.77
CA ALA A 51 -13.75 4.96 -10.02
C ALA A 51 -12.90 3.68 -9.93
N ASP A 52 -12.55 3.23 -8.71
CA ASP A 52 -11.70 2.06 -8.47
C ASP A 52 -12.48 0.81 -8.03
N PHE A 53 -13.80 0.93 -7.80
CA PHE A 53 -14.63 -0.15 -7.28
C PHE A 53 -14.56 -1.42 -8.13
N GLU A 54 -14.71 -1.30 -9.45
CA GLU A 54 -14.70 -2.46 -10.35
C GLU A 54 -13.31 -3.10 -10.39
N SER A 55 -12.25 -2.31 -10.42
CA SER A 55 -10.87 -2.81 -10.35
C SER A 55 -10.62 -3.62 -9.08
N ILE A 56 -11.13 -3.14 -7.93
CA ILE A 56 -10.97 -3.82 -6.64
C ILE A 56 -11.86 -5.08 -6.55
N LYS A 57 -13.09 -5.08 -7.10
CA LYS A 57 -13.93 -6.29 -7.14
C LYS A 57 -13.29 -7.44 -7.92
N HIS A 58 -12.38 -7.14 -8.84
CA HIS A 58 -11.59 -8.12 -9.58
C HIS A 58 -10.33 -8.58 -8.84
N MET A 59 -9.98 -7.98 -7.70
CA MET A 59 -9.01 -8.53 -6.77
C MET A 59 -9.73 -9.59 -5.93
N ASP A 60 -9.14 -10.77 -5.72
CA ASP A 60 -9.78 -11.85 -4.96
C ASP A 60 -10.03 -11.41 -3.49
N LEU A 61 -11.20 -10.81 -3.23
CA LEU A 61 -11.53 -10.24 -1.93
C LEU A 61 -11.81 -11.34 -0.91
N PRO A 62 -11.33 -11.20 0.34
CA PRO A 62 -11.74 -12.09 1.43
C PRO A 62 -13.27 -12.15 1.56
N PRO A 63 -13.87 -13.31 1.85
CA PRO A 63 -15.31 -13.43 2.06
C PRO A 63 -15.83 -12.44 3.09
N GLY A 64 -16.94 -11.76 2.79
CA GLY A 64 -17.54 -10.77 3.69
C GLY A 64 -16.91 -9.37 3.64
N SER A 65 -15.90 -9.14 2.80
CA SER A 65 -15.33 -7.80 2.59
C SER A 65 -16.40 -6.80 2.10
N ARG A 66 -16.27 -5.54 2.51
CA ARG A 66 -17.15 -4.44 2.09
C ARG A 66 -16.35 -3.34 1.42
N LEU A 67 -16.78 -2.92 0.23
CA LEU A 67 -16.27 -1.73 -0.43
C LEU A 67 -17.10 -0.51 -0.02
N ILE A 68 -16.43 0.56 0.37
CA ILE A 68 -17.04 1.81 0.84
C ILE A 68 -16.45 2.97 0.02
N SER A 69 -17.34 3.83 -0.47
CA SER A 69 -17.00 4.97 -1.31
C SER A 69 -16.46 6.11 -0.46
N LYS A 70 -15.24 6.60 -0.78
CA LYS A 70 -14.72 7.81 -0.15
C LYS A 70 -15.60 9.02 -0.48
N GLN A 71 -16.08 9.13 -1.72
CA GLN A 71 -16.98 10.20 -2.17
C GLN A 71 -18.29 10.23 -1.37
N SER A 72 -18.82 9.07 -0.98
CA SER A 72 -20.03 9.01 -0.12
C SER A 72 -19.82 9.59 1.29
N ILE A 73 -18.58 9.75 1.72
CA ILE A 73 -18.21 10.23 3.06
C ILE A 73 -17.79 11.70 3.02
N VAL A 74 -16.91 12.08 2.07
CA VAL A 74 -16.29 13.41 2.01
C VAL A 74 -16.66 14.23 0.77
N GLY A 75 -17.38 13.67 -0.19
CA GLY A 75 -17.62 14.28 -1.50
C GLY A 75 -16.36 14.33 -2.37
N ASP A 76 -16.25 15.35 -3.23
CA ASP A 76 -15.18 15.48 -4.24
C ASP A 76 -13.92 16.18 -3.69
N GLN A 77 -13.47 15.83 -2.49
CA GLN A 77 -12.25 16.40 -1.91
C GLN A 77 -11.01 15.89 -2.64
N GLU A 78 -10.13 16.80 -3.09
CA GLU A 78 -8.95 16.47 -3.91
C GLU A 78 -7.74 16.00 -3.08
N ASP A 79 -7.62 16.43 -1.81
CA ASP A 79 -6.49 16.06 -0.94
C ASP A 79 -6.73 14.66 -0.35
N ASP A 80 -6.41 13.64 -1.16
CA ASP A 80 -6.61 12.25 -0.81
C ASP A 80 -5.89 11.87 0.50
N PHE A 81 -4.70 12.43 0.78
CA PHE A 81 -3.98 12.16 2.02
C PHE A 81 -4.80 12.57 3.25
N ARG A 82 -5.39 13.77 3.23
CA ARG A 82 -6.26 14.22 4.34
C ARG A 82 -7.59 13.48 4.40
N VAL A 83 -8.14 13.12 3.25
CA VAL A 83 -9.35 12.28 3.17
C VAL A 83 -9.11 10.94 3.86
N GLN A 84 -7.97 10.30 3.61
CA GLN A 84 -7.60 9.05 4.26
C GLN A 84 -7.54 9.20 5.79
N MET A 85 -6.87 10.26 6.28
CA MET A 85 -6.79 10.54 7.71
C MET A 85 -8.17 10.76 8.34
N TYR A 86 -9.04 11.53 7.68
CA TYR A 86 -10.40 11.80 8.13
C TYR A 86 -11.20 10.50 8.26
N ILE A 87 -11.20 9.66 7.22
CA ILE A 87 -11.94 8.40 7.20
C ILE A 87 -11.47 7.46 8.31
N LYS A 88 -10.16 7.36 8.55
CA LYS A 88 -9.61 6.52 9.63
C LYS A 88 -10.12 6.92 11.02
N LEU A 89 -10.37 8.20 11.26
CA LEU A 89 -10.97 8.67 12.53
C LEU A 89 -12.51 8.57 12.58
N GLN A 90 -13.15 8.24 11.46
CA GLN A 90 -14.60 8.05 11.32
C GLN A 90 -15.00 6.56 11.31
N LEU A 91 -14.05 5.64 11.52
CA LEU A 91 -14.28 4.20 11.37
C LEU A 91 -15.38 3.63 12.28
N CYS A 92 -15.68 4.29 13.42
CA CYS A 92 -16.79 3.90 14.30
C CYS A 92 -18.17 3.95 13.64
N TYR A 93 -18.36 4.72 12.57
CA TYR A 93 -19.62 4.78 11.83
C TYR A 93 -19.77 3.70 10.75
N HIS A 94 -18.72 2.91 10.51
CA HIS A 94 -18.67 1.92 9.43
C HIS A 94 -18.53 0.48 9.92
N SER A 95 -18.24 0.29 11.20
CA SER A 95 -18.05 -1.01 11.85
C SER A 95 -18.87 -1.16 13.13
N ASP A 96 -19.45 -2.34 13.32
CA ASP A 96 -20.09 -2.77 14.57
C ASP A 96 -19.18 -3.58 15.49
N ALA A 97 -17.88 -3.65 15.17
CA ALA A 97 -16.87 -4.25 16.01
C ALA A 97 -16.49 -3.31 17.16
N ASP A 98 -16.07 -3.89 18.28
CA ASP A 98 -15.57 -3.12 19.44
C ASP A 98 -14.20 -2.50 19.11
N TYR A 99 -13.44 -3.20 18.28
CA TYR A 99 -12.11 -2.82 17.85
C TYR A 99 -11.98 -2.79 16.33
N ILE A 100 -11.15 -1.90 15.80
CA ILE A 100 -10.90 -1.77 14.38
C ILE A 100 -9.39 -1.69 14.16
N TRP A 101 -8.81 -2.69 13.50
CA TRP A 101 -7.42 -2.62 13.08
C TRP A 101 -7.32 -1.77 11.80
N SER A 102 -6.80 -0.56 11.95
CA SER A 102 -6.61 0.37 10.84
C SER A 102 -5.24 0.14 10.19
N ILE A 103 -5.24 -0.25 8.93
CA ILE A 103 -4.03 -0.57 8.15
C ILE A 103 -3.97 0.26 6.86
N ASP A 104 -2.77 0.33 6.30
CA ASP A 104 -2.54 0.89 4.97
C ASP A 104 -2.40 -0.24 3.94
N SER A 105 -2.44 0.10 2.64
CA SER A 105 -2.31 -0.86 1.54
C SER A 105 -0.92 -1.52 1.47
N ASP A 106 0.09 -0.96 2.14
CA ASP A 106 1.47 -1.45 2.17
C ASP A 106 1.77 -2.40 3.35
N TYR A 107 0.72 -2.96 3.97
CA TYR A 107 0.82 -3.98 5.00
C TYR A 107 0.87 -5.37 4.35
N LEU A 108 1.69 -6.27 4.89
CA LEU A 108 1.81 -7.65 4.40
C LEU A 108 1.81 -8.64 5.55
N LEU A 109 0.84 -9.54 5.58
CA LEU A 109 0.89 -10.65 6.53
C LEU A 109 1.89 -11.71 6.05
N ILE A 110 2.69 -12.22 6.98
CA ILE A 110 3.77 -13.20 6.72
C ILE A 110 3.65 -14.47 7.56
N ALA A 111 2.68 -14.52 8.48
CA ALA A 111 2.33 -15.68 9.29
C ALA A 111 0.89 -15.51 9.81
N ASP A 112 0.31 -16.61 10.29
CA ASP A 112 -1.03 -16.59 10.89
C ASP A 112 -1.15 -15.49 11.96
N LEU A 113 -2.13 -14.61 11.73
CA LEU A 113 -2.41 -13.43 12.54
C LEU A 113 -3.83 -13.53 13.11
N HIS A 114 -3.93 -13.54 14.43
CA HIS A 114 -5.16 -13.61 15.18
C HIS A 114 -5.49 -12.26 15.83
N SER A 115 -6.77 -12.03 16.17
CA SER A 115 -7.15 -10.83 16.92
C SER A 115 -6.36 -10.74 18.22
N GLU A 116 -6.18 -11.87 18.92
CA GLU A 116 -5.47 -11.97 20.20
C GLU A 116 -4.02 -11.49 20.14
N ASP A 117 -3.37 -11.53 18.97
CA ASP A 117 -1.98 -11.06 18.79
C ASP A 117 -1.84 -9.54 19.02
N PHE A 118 -2.96 -8.79 19.00
CA PHE A 118 -3.00 -7.35 19.25
C PHE A 118 -3.33 -6.98 20.70
N PHE A 119 -3.64 -7.95 21.57
CA PHE A 119 -4.20 -7.67 22.90
C PHE A 119 -3.29 -8.18 24.01
N GLN A 120 -3.17 -7.38 25.07
CA GLN A 120 -2.50 -7.76 26.31
C GLN A 120 -3.42 -7.44 27.50
N GLY A 121 -3.73 -8.47 28.29
CA GLY A 121 -4.60 -8.31 29.46
C GLY A 121 -6.01 -7.81 29.10
N GLY A 122 -6.56 -8.23 27.96
CA GLY A 122 -7.91 -7.84 27.53
C GLY A 122 -7.98 -6.52 26.74
N ARG A 123 -6.86 -5.84 26.51
CA ARG A 123 -6.84 -4.51 25.90
C ARG A 123 -5.90 -4.44 24.69
N PRO A 124 -6.23 -3.67 23.65
CA PRO A 124 -5.36 -3.47 22.51
C PRO A 124 -4.04 -2.84 22.96
N ILE A 125 -2.94 -3.36 22.43
CA ILE A 125 -1.60 -2.81 22.63
C ILE A 125 -1.47 -1.52 21.83
N TRP A 126 -0.99 -0.45 22.46
CA TRP A 126 -0.58 0.76 21.75
C TRP A 126 0.84 1.14 22.15
N GLN A 127 1.74 1.19 21.17
CA GLN A 127 3.13 1.55 21.42
C GLN A 127 3.35 3.05 21.30
N TYR A 128 4.12 3.61 22.23
CA TYR A 128 4.42 5.04 22.27
C TYR A 128 5.82 5.29 22.82
N ARG A 129 6.39 6.45 22.49
CA ARG A 129 7.68 6.89 23.03
C ARG A 129 7.71 8.38 23.32
N CYS A 130 8.73 8.80 24.06
CA CYS A 130 9.04 10.22 24.21
C CYS A 130 9.40 10.82 22.85
N TRP A 131 9.11 12.10 22.67
CA TRP A 131 9.59 12.85 21.52
C TRP A 131 11.11 12.88 21.47
N ASP A 132 11.67 12.61 20.30
CA ASP A 132 13.06 12.79 19.92
C ASP A 132 13.18 13.65 18.66
N ASN A 133 14.41 13.99 18.25
CA ASN A 133 14.69 14.82 17.08
C ASN A 133 14.50 14.04 15.76
N GLU A 134 13.32 13.44 15.59
CA GLU A 134 12.96 12.65 14.42
C GLU A 134 11.97 13.38 13.52
N PRO A 135 11.87 12.98 12.24
CA PRO A 135 10.94 13.62 11.30
C PRO A 135 9.46 13.55 11.73
N SER A 136 9.11 12.62 12.60
CA SER A 136 7.78 12.47 13.19
C SER A 136 7.35 13.69 14.01
N LEU A 137 8.29 14.51 14.51
CA LEU A 137 8.02 15.79 15.16
C LEU A 137 7.13 16.72 14.33
N ARG A 138 7.15 16.57 12.99
CA ARG A 138 6.30 17.36 12.08
C ARG A 138 4.81 17.24 12.41
N TRP A 139 4.38 16.13 13.01
CA TRP A 139 2.99 15.86 13.33
C TRP A 139 2.55 16.47 14.66
N ARG A 140 3.50 16.81 15.55
CA ARG A 140 3.19 17.26 16.92
C ARG A 140 2.38 18.55 16.94
N SER A 141 2.82 19.56 16.20
CA SER A 141 2.18 20.88 16.17
C SER A 141 0.78 20.83 15.57
N GLY A 142 0.62 20.17 14.40
CA GLY A 142 -0.70 19.98 13.77
C GLY A 142 -1.67 19.22 14.67
N THR A 143 -1.19 18.13 15.29
CA THR A 143 -2.00 17.36 16.25
C THR A 143 -2.38 18.18 17.47
N GLY A 144 -1.44 18.94 18.03
CA GLY A 144 -1.71 19.74 19.23
C GLY A 144 -2.65 20.92 18.98
N GLN A 145 -2.57 21.54 17.80
CA GLN A 145 -3.53 22.55 17.36
C GLN A 145 -4.93 21.96 17.20
N PHE A 146 -5.04 20.77 16.60
CA PHE A 146 -6.31 20.08 16.43
C PHE A 146 -6.97 19.70 17.76
N LEU A 147 -6.19 19.11 18.68
CA LEU A 147 -6.67 18.63 19.97
C LEU A 147 -6.82 19.73 21.03
N GLY A 148 -6.23 20.91 20.82
CA GLY A 148 -6.19 21.98 21.81
C GLY A 148 -5.22 21.73 22.98
N PHE A 149 -4.36 20.72 22.87
CA PHE A 149 -3.30 20.44 23.83
C PHE A 149 -2.09 19.80 23.16
N ASP A 150 -0.89 20.04 23.71
CA ASP A 150 0.34 19.46 23.20
C ASP A 150 0.46 17.96 23.57
N PRO A 151 0.57 17.04 22.60
CA PRO A 151 0.74 15.62 22.90
C PRO A 151 2.05 15.35 23.64
N SER A 152 2.00 14.62 24.75
CA SER A 152 3.19 14.34 25.57
C SER A 152 4.13 13.31 24.96
N PHE A 153 3.64 12.49 24.03
CA PHE A 153 4.33 11.36 23.45
C PHE A 153 4.09 11.27 21.94
N GLN A 154 4.96 10.52 21.26
CA GLN A 154 4.81 10.09 19.87
C GLN A 154 4.09 8.74 19.83
N PHE A 155 3.01 8.65 19.05
CA PHE A 155 2.10 7.49 19.00
C PHE A 155 2.13 6.72 17.68
N MET A 156 2.95 7.14 16.70
CA MET A 156 3.10 6.48 15.39
C MET A 156 4.38 5.65 15.25
N ASP A 157 4.99 5.26 16.37
CA ASP A 157 6.29 4.59 16.31
C ASP A 157 6.18 3.21 15.63
N ARG A 158 5.16 2.45 16.02
CA ARG A 158 4.95 1.08 15.57
C ARG A 158 3.52 0.90 15.07
N PRO A 159 3.32 0.34 13.86
CA PRO A 159 2.02 0.26 13.21
C PRO A 159 1.08 -0.82 13.77
N ILE A 160 0.75 -0.71 15.05
CA ILE A 160 -0.18 -1.60 15.78
C ILE A 160 -1.46 -0.80 16.08
N TYR A 161 -2.06 -0.21 15.04
CA TYR A 161 -3.13 0.78 15.19
C TYR A 161 -4.50 0.11 15.34
N VAL A 162 -4.76 -0.44 16.52
CA VAL A 162 -6.08 -0.97 16.90
C VAL A 162 -6.88 0.13 17.61
N LEU A 163 -7.92 0.60 16.94
CA LEU A 163 -8.81 1.66 17.41
C LEU A 163 -9.97 1.02 18.18
N ASP A 164 -10.11 1.40 19.44
CA ASP A 164 -11.32 1.19 20.24
C ASP A 164 -12.46 2.11 19.74
N ARG A 165 -13.62 1.52 19.47
CA ARG A 165 -14.79 2.21 18.94
C ARG A 165 -15.34 3.28 19.88
N ALA A 166 -15.40 3.03 21.19
CA ALA A 166 -15.93 3.99 22.16
C ALA A 166 -15.01 5.22 22.27
N VAL A 167 -13.70 5.02 22.11
CA VAL A 167 -12.74 6.13 22.04
C VAL A 167 -12.98 6.98 20.78
N LEU A 168 -13.19 6.35 19.62
CA LEU A 168 -13.52 7.06 18.37
C LEU A 168 -14.83 7.85 18.50
N GLU A 169 -15.87 7.25 19.08
CA GLU A 169 -17.16 7.91 19.31
C GLU A 169 -17.00 9.16 20.20
N HIS A 170 -16.22 9.05 21.29
CA HIS A 170 -15.92 10.20 22.15
C HIS A 170 -15.11 11.28 21.41
N LEU A 171 -14.08 10.89 20.65
CA LEU A 171 -13.28 11.82 19.85
C LEU A 171 -14.15 12.58 18.84
N ASN A 172 -15.07 11.90 18.16
CA ASN A 172 -16.00 12.49 17.21
C ASN A 172 -17.04 13.42 17.86
N ALA A 173 -17.41 13.16 19.11
CA ALA A 173 -18.33 14.01 19.86
C ALA A 173 -17.67 15.32 20.33
N GLU A 174 -16.39 15.28 20.69
CA GLU A 174 -15.64 16.43 21.23
C GLU A 174 -15.00 17.29 20.13
N HIS A 175 -14.66 16.70 18.98
CA HIS A 175 -13.90 17.37 17.94
C HIS A 175 -14.61 17.33 16.58
N ASP A 176 -14.66 18.49 15.93
CA ASP A 176 -15.02 18.61 14.52
C ASP A 176 -13.90 18.05 13.63
N LEU A 177 -14.01 16.78 13.28
CA LEU A 177 -13.00 16.07 12.48
C LEU A 177 -12.87 16.66 11.06
N TRP A 178 -13.86 17.39 10.55
CA TRP A 178 -13.81 18.04 9.23
C TRP A 178 -12.64 19.02 9.11
N LYS A 179 -12.20 19.60 10.24
CA LYS A 179 -11.05 20.50 10.31
C LYS A 179 -9.73 19.86 9.85
N ILE A 180 -9.64 18.52 9.82
CA ILE A 180 -8.46 17.81 9.31
C ILE A 180 -8.28 18.10 7.81
N LEU A 181 -9.39 18.19 7.05
CA LEU A 181 -9.35 18.43 5.61
C LEU A 181 -8.80 19.82 5.28
N THR A 182 -8.93 20.79 6.19
CA THR A 182 -8.56 22.20 5.96
C THR A 182 -7.41 22.70 6.86
N ALA A 183 -6.82 21.84 7.69
CA ALA A 183 -5.74 22.21 8.60
C ALA A 183 -4.53 22.84 7.87
N GLU A 184 -4.02 23.96 8.36
CA GLU A 184 -2.82 24.59 7.78
C GLU A 184 -1.57 23.74 8.04
N VAL A 185 -1.43 23.25 9.27
CA VAL A 185 -0.38 22.31 9.67
C VAL A 185 -1.01 20.92 9.73
N PRO A 186 -0.59 19.96 8.87
CA PRO A 186 -1.24 18.67 8.81
C PRO A 186 -0.99 17.87 10.11
N PRO A 187 -2.05 17.37 10.78
CA PRO A 187 -1.90 16.41 11.86
C PRO A 187 -1.58 15.01 11.31
N SER A 188 -1.52 14.00 12.18
CA SER A 188 -1.74 12.60 11.79
C SER A 188 -2.93 12.04 12.56
N GLU A 189 -3.75 11.24 11.89
CA GLU A 189 -4.85 10.48 12.46
C GLU A 189 -4.41 9.60 13.65
N TYR A 190 -3.29 8.90 13.53
CA TYR A 190 -2.81 8.02 14.59
C TYR A 190 -2.22 8.81 15.77
N MET A 191 -1.67 10.00 15.50
CA MET A 191 -1.28 10.95 16.55
C MET A 191 -2.48 11.53 17.28
N ILE A 192 -3.53 11.94 16.54
CA ILE A 192 -4.78 12.45 17.11
C ILE A 192 -5.39 11.38 18.01
N TYR A 193 -5.59 10.18 17.47
CA TYR A 193 -6.21 9.09 18.21
C TYR A 193 -5.38 8.70 19.44
N GLY A 194 -4.09 8.41 19.27
CA GLY A 194 -3.22 7.96 20.37
C GLY A 194 -3.12 9.00 21.48
N ALA A 195 -2.96 10.28 21.14
CA ALA A 195 -2.88 11.36 22.14
C ALA A 195 -4.20 11.59 22.88
N PHE A 196 -5.33 11.51 22.17
CA PHE A 196 -6.66 11.64 22.77
C PHE A 196 -6.96 10.45 23.69
N ALA A 197 -6.77 9.22 23.20
CA ALA A 197 -6.97 7.98 23.95
C ALA A 197 -6.09 7.96 25.21
N HIS A 198 -4.81 8.28 25.10
CA HIS A 198 -3.90 8.31 26.26
C HIS A 198 -4.33 9.34 27.32
N ARG A 199 -4.90 10.48 26.90
CA ARG A 199 -5.31 11.55 27.81
C ARG A 199 -6.64 11.28 28.52
N PHE A 200 -7.63 10.76 27.79
CA PHE A 200 -9.01 10.67 28.28
C PHE A 200 -9.50 9.24 28.51
N HIS A 201 -8.83 8.25 27.93
CA HIS A 201 -9.18 6.83 27.96
C HIS A 201 -7.97 5.95 28.27
N GLN A 202 -7.20 6.33 29.29
CA GLN A 202 -5.94 5.65 29.61
C GLN A 202 -6.12 4.13 29.83
N ASP A 203 -7.28 3.70 30.31
CA ASP A 203 -7.58 2.29 30.55
C ASP A 203 -8.06 1.52 29.31
N ALA A 204 -8.32 2.17 28.17
CA ALA A 204 -8.78 1.51 26.94
C ALA A 204 -7.67 0.70 26.25
N HIS A 205 -6.40 1.07 26.44
CA HIS A 205 -5.25 0.43 25.80
C HIS A 205 -4.23 -0.09 26.82
N CYS A 206 -3.47 -1.09 26.40
CA CYS A 206 -2.22 -1.46 27.04
C CYS A 206 -1.09 -0.59 26.45
N TRP A 207 -0.80 0.53 27.11
CA TRP A 207 0.24 1.47 26.69
C TRP A 207 1.63 0.90 26.92
N TRP A 208 2.33 0.54 25.84
CA TRP A 208 3.65 -0.09 25.90
C TRP A 208 4.73 0.87 25.40
N LYS A 209 5.75 1.11 26.21
CA LYS A 209 7.02 1.69 25.76
C LYS A 209 7.95 0.56 25.35
N PRO A 210 8.16 0.31 24.05
CA PRO A 210 9.01 -0.80 23.63
C PRO A 210 10.44 -0.57 24.11
N ALA A 211 11.12 -1.64 24.54
CA ALA A 211 12.57 -1.66 24.53
C ALA A 211 13.07 -1.88 23.09
N ASP A 212 14.27 -1.40 22.77
CA ASP A 212 14.81 -1.46 21.39
C ASP A 212 14.92 -2.89 20.83
N ASP A 213 14.97 -3.91 21.69
CA ASP A 213 15.18 -5.32 21.37
C ASP A 213 13.93 -6.22 21.51
N GLU A 214 12.78 -5.66 21.91
CA GLU A 214 11.57 -6.45 22.11
C GLU A 214 10.94 -6.87 20.76
N SER A 215 10.65 -8.17 20.66
CA SER A 215 9.92 -8.73 19.53
C SER A 215 8.52 -8.13 19.45
N SER A 216 8.15 -7.63 18.27
CA SER A 216 6.83 -7.08 18.01
C SER A 216 6.06 -7.94 17.00
N VAL A 217 4.73 -7.89 17.09
CA VAL A 217 3.82 -8.49 16.09
C VAL A 217 4.06 -7.89 14.69
N VAL A 218 4.63 -6.69 14.63
CA VAL A 218 4.95 -5.96 13.40
C VAL A 218 6.45 -5.77 13.18
N TYR A 219 6.87 -5.91 11.93
CA TYR A 219 8.20 -5.51 11.47
C TYR A 219 8.10 -4.36 10.45
N SER A 220 8.76 -3.23 10.75
CA SER A 220 8.80 -2.09 9.83
C SER A 220 9.96 -2.24 8.86
N VAL A 221 9.65 -2.57 7.60
CA VAL A 221 10.64 -2.59 6.53
C VAL A 221 10.89 -1.12 6.15
N ASN A 222 12.11 -0.62 6.43
CA ASN A 222 12.67 0.66 5.92
C ASN A 222 12.48 1.97 6.69
N GLN A 223 12.54 1.96 8.02
CA GLN A 223 12.80 3.21 8.76
C GLN A 223 14.31 3.43 8.95
N ARG A 224 15.00 3.98 7.94
CA ARG A 224 16.32 4.61 8.18
C ARG A 224 16.21 6.12 7.99
N PRO A 225 16.33 6.91 9.06
CA PRO A 225 16.53 8.35 8.94
C PRO A 225 17.74 8.64 8.01
N PRO A 226 17.70 9.72 7.21
CA PRO A 226 16.69 10.76 7.17
C PRO A 226 15.54 10.53 6.17
N SER A 227 15.53 9.44 5.40
CA SER A 227 14.51 9.22 4.36
C SER A 227 13.71 7.93 4.58
N TYR A 228 12.42 8.07 4.89
CA TYR A 228 11.41 7.00 4.88
C TYR A 228 11.11 6.46 3.46
N CYS A 229 12.01 6.68 2.51
CA CYS A 229 11.71 6.57 1.09
C CYS A 229 12.57 5.51 0.39
N ILE A 230 13.56 4.91 1.08
CA ILE A 230 14.51 3.98 0.46
C ILE A 230 14.34 2.60 1.06
N VAL A 231 13.93 1.64 0.23
CA VAL A 231 13.95 0.22 0.60
C VAL A 231 15.38 -0.26 0.68
N ASP A 232 15.80 -0.80 1.83
CA ASP A 232 17.07 -1.51 1.93
C ASP A 232 16.96 -2.83 1.13
N PRO A 233 17.68 -2.97 0.01
CA PRO A 233 17.57 -4.16 -0.83
C PRO A 233 18.05 -5.42 -0.09
N ASP A 234 18.87 -5.29 0.95
CA ASP A 234 19.47 -6.40 1.67
C ASP A 234 18.57 -6.95 2.80
N ILE A 235 17.52 -6.22 3.19
CA ILE A 235 16.54 -6.70 4.17
C ILE A 235 15.79 -7.91 3.62
N GLU A 236 15.69 -9.00 4.36
CA GLU A 236 15.01 -10.23 3.97
C GLU A 236 13.90 -10.60 4.96
N LEU A 237 13.00 -11.52 4.55
CA LEU A 237 11.94 -12.01 5.43
C LEU A 237 12.47 -12.55 6.78
N ARG A 238 13.68 -13.11 6.81
CA ARG A 238 14.29 -13.62 8.05
C ARG A 238 14.53 -12.53 9.09
N ASP A 239 14.72 -11.29 8.65
CA ASP A 239 14.98 -10.15 9.53
C ASP A 239 13.70 -9.70 10.26
N ALA A 240 12.52 -10.07 9.75
CA ALA A 240 11.25 -9.89 10.45
C ALA A 240 11.09 -10.82 11.66
N GLY A 241 12.00 -11.77 11.89
CA GLY A 241 12.00 -12.63 13.07
C GLY A 241 10.66 -13.35 13.30
N CYS A 242 10.03 -13.09 14.44
CA CYS A 242 8.74 -13.65 14.83
C CYS A 242 7.55 -12.73 14.54
N SER A 243 7.74 -11.60 13.86
CA SER A 243 6.63 -10.74 13.46
C SER A 243 5.65 -11.48 12.56
N LYS A 244 4.38 -11.10 12.68
CA LYS A 244 3.26 -11.70 11.96
C LYS A 244 2.91 -10.94 10.69
N TYR A 245 3.22 -9.64 10.67
CA TYR A 245 3.10 -8.81 9.48
C TYR A 245 4.26 -7.82 9.37
N CYS A 246 4.44 -7.32 8.15
CA CYS A 246 5.41 -6.30 7.81
C CYS A 246 4.68 -5.06 7.29
N VAL A 247 5.27 -3.88 7.47
CA VAL A 247 4.85 -2.64 6.79
C VAL A 247 5.98 -2.12 5.90
N PHE A 248 5.64 -1.60 4.73
CA PHE A 248 6.60 -1.21 3.70
C PHE A 248 6.58 0.30 3.43
N TRP A 249 6.78 1.10 4.48
CA TRP A 249 6.82 2.56 4.44
C TRP A 249 8.02 3.06 3.62
N SER A 250 7.88 3.08 2.30
CA SER A 250 8.93 3.36 1.32
C SER A 250 8.32 3.86 0.00
N HIS A 251 9.16 4.18 -1.00
CA HIS A 251 8.65 4.48 -2.34
C HIS A 251 7.86 3.28 -2.92
N TRP A 252 6.70 3.57 -3.49
CA TRP A 252 5.64 2.59 -3.83
C TRP A 252 6.14 1.43 -4.72
N ASP A 253 7.00 1.73 -5.71
CA ASP A 253 7.50 0.71 -6.65
C ASP A 253 8.42 -0.31 -5.98
N LEU A 254 9.25 0.15 -5.03
CA LEU A 254 10.14 -0.74 -4.27
C LEU A 254 9.37 -1.49 -3.18
N ALA A 255 8.33 -0.86 -2.60
CA ALA A 255 7.44 -1.51 -1.65
C ALA A 255 6.79 -2.75 -2.27
N GLU A 256 6.23 -2.64 -3.48
CA GLU A 256 5.57 -3.77 -4.15
C GLU A 256 6.55 -4.93 -4.38
N SER A 257 7.70 -4.66 -5.01
CA SER A 257 8.69 -5.70 -5.30
C SER A 257 9.12 -6.45 -4.03
N LYS A 258 9.32 -5.70 -2.93
CA LYS A 258 9.72 -6.28 -1.65
C LYS A 258 8.58 -7.02 -0.96
N MET A 259 7.35 -6.52 -1.04
CA MET A 259 6.16 -7.22 -0.56
C MET A 259 6.00 -8.57 -1.27
N LEU A 260 6.21 -8.62 -2.59
CA LEU A 260 6.14 -9.85 -3.38
C LEU A 260 7.21 -10.87 -3.00
N ASP A 261 8.45 -10.42 -2.79
CA ASP A 261 9.55 -11.27 -2.31
C ASP A 261 9.23 -11.84 -0.92
N PHE A 262 8.82 -10.98 0.02
CA PHE A 262 8.44 -11.39 1.38
C PHE A 262 7.27 -12.36 1.37
N TYR A 263 6.24 -12.07 0.59
CA TYR A 263 5.05 -12.91 0.48
C TYR A 263 5.40 -14.30 -0.08
N SER A 264 6.19 -14.34 -1.16
CA SER A 264 6.63 -15.59 -1.78
C SER A 264 7.45 -16.46 -0.81
N LYS A 265 8.32 -15.83 -0.01
CA LYS A 265 9.09 -16.52 1.03
C LYS A 265 8.21 -16.96 2.19
N ALA A 266 7.21 -16.17 2.58
CA ALA A 266 6.28 -16.49 3.66
C ALA A 266 5.41 -17.70 3.31
N LEU A 267 4.89 -17.78 2.07
CA LEU A 267 4.14 -18.94 1.58
C LEU A 267 4.96 -20.23 1.63
N ARG A 268 6.22 -20.18 1.17
CA ARG A 268 7.13 -21.33 1.26
C ARG A 268 7.35 -21.76 2.71
N ARG A 269 7.46 -20.79 3.64
CA ARG A 269 7.64 -21.04 5.07
C ARG A 269 6.41 -21.69 5.72
N SER A 270 5.19 -21.30 5.32
CA SER A 270 3.96 -21.90 5.83
C SER A 270 3.63 -23.26 5.23
N GLY A 271 4.36 -23.70 4.19
CA GLY A 271 4.06 -24.92 3.45
C GLY A 271 2.90 -24.76 2.46
N GLU A 272 2.39 -23.53 2.31
CA GLU A 272 1.40 -23.19 1.30
C GLU A 272 2.05 -23.18 -0.08
N SER A 273 1.40 -23.78 -1.06
CA SER A 273 1.87 -23.67 -2.44
C SER A 273 1.72 -22.24 -2.91
N ALA A 274 2.82 -21.63 -3.37
CA ALA A 274 2.72 -20.35 -4.06
C ALA A 274 1.74 -20.51 -5.24
N PRO A 275 0.72 -19.64 -5.36
CA PRO A 275 -0.13 -19.63 -6.54
C PRO A 275 0.75 -19.64 -7.79
N ALA A 276 0.49 -20.59 -8.70
CA ALA A 276 1.39 -20.91 -9.80
C ALA A 276 1.75 -19.73 -10.71
N ASN A 277 0.98 -18.64 -10.66
CA ASN A 277 1.33 -17.34 -11.21
C ASN A 277 0.73 -16.24 -10.33
N ILE A 278 1.49 -15.75 -9.35
CA ILE A 278 1.23 -14.43 -8.79
C ILE A 278 1.81 -13.39 -9.77
N ASP A 279 1.31 -13.34 -11.00
CA ASP A 279 1.61 -12.21 -11.85
C ASP A 279 0.68 -11.06 -11.46
N PHE A 280 1.24 -10.12 -10.71
CA PHE A 280 0.61 -8.82 -10.55
C PHE A 280 0.84 -8.02 -11.82
N TYR A 281 -0.29 -7.72 -12.47
CA TYR A 281 -0.36 -6.80 -13.58
C TYR A 281 -1.29 -5.69 -13.08
N PRO A 282 -0.80 -4.53 -12.63
CA PRO A 282 -1.65 -3.36 -12.40
C PRO A 282 -2.62 -3.20 -13.55
N CYS A 283 -3.89 -3.06 -13.22
CA CYS A 283 -4.97 -2.91 -14.19
C CYS A 283 -5.04 -1.45 -14.60
N ILE A 284 -4.97 -1.18 -15.91
CA ILE A 284 -4.91 0.18 -16.46
C ILE A 284 -5.89 0.27 -17.62
N THR A 285 -6.59 1.39 -17.72
CA THR A 285 -7.43 1.76 -18.85
C THR A 285 -6.63 2.51 -19.92
N LEU A 286 -7.17 2.67 -21.14
CA LEU A 286 -6.50 3.48 -22.17
C LEU A 286 -6.51 4.97 -21.79
N ALA A 287 -7.57 5.43 -21.12
CA ALA A 287 -7.67 6.80 -20.63
C ALA A 287 -6.52 7.14 -19.66
N GLU A 288 -6.25 6.26 -18.69
CA GLU A 288 -5.17 6.45 -17.70
C GLU A 288 -3.77 6.50 -18.34
N LEU A 289 -3.53 5.65 -19.36
CA LEU A 289 -2.28 5.70 -20.13
C LEU A 289 -2.07 7.04 -20.84
N THR A 290 -3.17 7.70 -21.23
CA THR A 290 -3.15 8.93 -22.01
C THR A 290 -3.04 10.17 -21.13
N GLU A 291 -3.79 10.21 -20.02
CA GLU A 291 -3.86 11.36 -19.11
C GLU A 291 -2.64 11.49 -18.21
N CYS A 292 -2.19 10.37 -17.64
CA CYS A 292 -1.18 10.40 -16.61
C CYS A 292 0.23 10.07 -17.14
N GLY A 293 0.33 9.58 -18.38
CA GLY A 293 1.56 9.12 -19.01
C GLY A 293 2.19 7.93 -18.27
N PHE A 294 3.25 7.37 -18.87
CA PHE A 294 3.98 6.21 -18.34
C PHE A 294 4.52 6.38 -16.90
N LEU A 295 4.71 7.64 -16.47
CA LEU A 295 5.21 8.05 -15.15
C LEU A 295 4.30 7.58 -14.00
N SER A 296 2.99 7.53 -14.23
CA SER A 296 2.00 7.27 -13.18
C SER A 296 1.83 5.81 -12.78
N ILE A 297 2.47 4.90 -13.51
CA ILE A 297 2.32 3.46 -13.32
C ILE A 297 3.55 2.85 -12.59
N GLY A 298 4.39 3.69 -11.97
CA GLY A 298 5.50 3.20 -11.15
C GLY A 298 6.69 2.61 -11.93
N TYR A 299 6.87 3.05 -13.18
CA TYR A 299 7.87 2.46 -14.10
C TYR A 299 9.04 3.36 -14.44
N GLN A 300 9.00 4.60 -13.94
CA GLN A 300 10.08 5.57 -14.07
C GLN A 300 10.40 6.13 -12.68
N TYR A 301 11.62 5.88 -12.20
CA TYR A 301 12.14 6.39 -10.93
C TYR A 301 12.15 7.94 -10.93
N PRO A 302 12.14 8.60 -9.76
CA PRO A 302 12.10 10.07 -9.63
C PRO A 302 13.23 10.82 -10.36
N ASP A 303 14.34 10.14 -10.60
CA ASP A 303 15.50 10.61 -11.35
C ASP A 303 15.39 10.34 -12.87
N ASN A 304 14.20 9.95 -13.34
CA ASN A 304 13.80 9.66 -14.72
C ASN A 304 14.26 8.32 -15.29
N TRP A 305 14.66 7.35 -14.45
CA TRP A 305 15.17 6.06 -14.92
C TRP A 305 14.09 5.00 -15.06
N LEU A 306 14.20 4.11 -16.04
CA LEU A 306 13.23 3.00 -16.22
C LEU A 306 13.46 1.79 -15.32
N HIS A 307 12.37 1.14 -14.91
CA HIS A 307 12.42 -0.21 -14.36
C HIS A 307 12.79 -1.26 -15.45
N PRO A 308 13.62 -2.28 -15.15
CA PRO A 308 14.09 -3.26 -16.14
C PRO A 308 12.99 -4.13 -16.78
N SER A 309 11.87 -4.33 -16.07
CA SER A 309 10.69 -4.98 -16.61
C SER A 309 9.42 -4.30 -16.11
N VAL A 310 8.50 -4.04 -17.01
CA VAL A 310 7.22 -3.40 -16.74
C VAL A 310 6.12 -4.39 -17.07
N LYS A 311 5.19 -4.63 -16.15
CA LYS A 311 4.06 -5.55 -16.34
C LYS A 311 2.77 -4.82 -15.99
N PHE A 312 1.80 -4.78 -16.89
CA PHE A 312 0.44 -4.29 -16.60
C PHE A 312 -0.64 -5.03 -17.39
N ARG A 313 -1.90 -4.88 -16.98
CA ARG A 313 -3.08 -5.45 -17.63
C ARG A 313 -3.90 -4.30 -18.17
N LEU A 314 -4.05 -4.24 -19.48
CA LEU A 314 -4.93 -3.27 -20.11
C LEU A 314 -6.38 -3.77 -19.99
N LEU A 315 -7.26 -3.01 -19.32
CA LEU A 315 -8.65 -3.41 -19.08
C LEU A 315 -9.56 -3.20 -20.30
N GLU A 316 -9.22 -2.27 -21.18
CA GLU A 316 -10.07 -1.90 -22.32
C GLU A 316 -9.69 -2.65 -23.59
N ALA A 317 -10.71 -3.21 -24.24
CA ALA A 317 -10.60 -4.12 -25.39
C ALA A 317 -10.95 -3.42 -26.71
N GLU A 318 -10.35 -2.27 -26.99
CA GLU A 318 -10.47 -1.67 -28.32
C GLU A 318 -9.39 -2.22 -29.26
N ARG A 319 -9.78 -2.54 -30.51
CA ARG A 319 -8.81 -2.80 -31.59
C ARG A 319 -7.93 -1.57 -31.75
N GLY A 320 -6.63 -1.75 -31.56
CA GLY A 320 -5.72 -0.62 -31.67
C GLY A 320 -4.26 -1.00 -31.53
N TYR A 321 -3.43 0.02 -31.35
CA TYR A 321 -2.03 -0.13 -31.06
C TYR A 321 -1.70 0.62 -29.78
N LEU A 322 -1.03 -0.03 -28.85
CA LEU A 322 -0.30 0.67 -27.81
C LEU A 322 1.01 1.18 -28.45
N CYS A 323 1.13 2.50 -28.55
CA CYS A 323 2.34 3.15 -29.03
C CYS A 323 3.25 3.51 -27.86
N LEU A 324 4.49 3.06 -27.91
CA LEU A 324 5.48 3.25 -26.86
C LEU A 324 6.65 4.05 -27.43
N SER A 325 6.76 5.32 -27.04
CA SER A 325 7.85 6.19 -27.46
C SER A 325 9.00 6.14 -26.44
N ILE A 326 10.14 5.61 -26.86
CA ILE A 326 11.34 5.48 -26.02
C ILE A 326 12.40 6.48 -26.50
N TYR A 327 12.93 7.31 -25.60
CA TYR A 327 14.05 8.18 -25.93
C TYR A 327 15.35 7.68 -25.28
N ALA A 328 16.26 7.17 -26.10
CA ALA A 328 17.54 6.65 -25.64
C ALA A 328 18.64 7.70 -25.80
N ALA A 329 18.96 8.43 -24.73
CA ALA A 329 19.96 9.50 -24.74
C ALA A 329 21.40 8.99 -25.00
N ASP A 330 21.73 7.81 -24.47
CA ASP A 330 23.05 7.20 -24.63
C ASP A 330 22.94 5.68 -24.82
N LEU A 331 23.54 5.18 -25.91
CA LEU A 331 23.61 3.75 -26.20
C LEU A 331 25.04 3.42 -26.59
N SER A 332 25.83 2.96 -25.62
CA SER A 332 27.16 2.42 -25.89
C SER A 332 27.11 1.01 -26.49
N LYS A 333 25.96 0.31 -26.41
CA LYS A 333 25.71 -1.03 -26.96
C LYS A 333 24.27 -1.20 -27.46
N VAL A 334 24.07 -2.24 -28.29
CA VAL A 334 22.75 -2.69 -28.74
C VAL A 334 21.89 -3.03 -27.52
N SER A 335 20.74 -2.38 -27.44
CA SER A 335 19.76 -2.62 -26.40
C SER A 335 18.43 -3.00 -27.05
N ARG A 336 17.63 -3.82 -26.35
CA ARG A 336 16.37 -4.37 -26.85
C ARG A 336 15.25 -4.09 -25.87
N CYS A 337 14.06 -3.86 -26.41
CA CYS A 337 12.82 -3.93 -25.67
C CYS A 337 12.07 -5.16 -26.17
N VAL A 338 11.94 -6.17 -25.31
CA VAL A 338 11.09 -7.33 -25.56
C VAL A 338 9.70 -6.99 -25.04
N VAL A 339 8.75 -6.95 -25.95
CA VAL A 339 7.34 -6.74 -25.66
C VAL A 339 6.65 -8.08 -25.70
N SER A 340 5.83 -8.36 -24.70
CA SER A 340 4.96 -9.52 -24.68
C SER A 340 3.52 -9.06 -24.42
N VAL A 341 2.60 -9.50 -25.28
CA VAL A 341 1.16 -9.23 -25.16
C VAL A 341 0.41 -10.55 -25.26
N GLY A 342 -0.17 -10.99 -24.15
CA GLY A 342 -0.76 -12.33 -24.07
C GLY A 342 0.27 -13.41 -24.38
N ALA A 343 0.05 -14.17 -25.47
CA ALA A 343 0.99 -15.19 -25.94
C ALA A 343 2.00 -14.68 -26.99
N SER A 344 1.80 -13.47 -27.51
CA SER A 344 2.69 -12.87 -28.52
C SER A 344 3.91 -12.27 -27.84
N VAL A 345 5.10 -12.48 -28.42
CA VAL A 345 6.36 -11.87 -27.97
C VAL A 345 7.08 -11.29 -29.17
N ASP A 346 7.33 -9.98 -29.12
CA ASP A 346 8.04 -9.22 -30.14
C ASP A 346 9.28 -8.56 -29.54
N SER A 347 10.41 -8.60 -30.26
CA SER A 347 11.67 -7.98 -29.82
C SER A 347 12.00 -6.79 -30.71
N HIS A 348 12.12 -5.62 -30.10
CA HIS A 348 12.45 -4.38 -30.78
C HIS A 348 13.86 -3.92 -30.44
N LEU A 349 14.67 -3.65 -31.47
CA LEU A 349 15.97 -3.02 -31.29
C LEU A 349 15.76 -1.54 -30.94
N ILE A 350 16.40 -1.08 -29.88
CA ILE A 350 16.36 0.33 -29.49
C ILE A 350 17.64 1.00 -29.99
N GLN A 351 17.47 2.13 -30.67
CA GLN A 351 18.54 2.96 -31.23
C GLN A 351 18.66 4.27 -30.45
N LYS A 352 19.80 4.95 -30.60
CA LYS A 352 20.03 6.24 -29.96
C LYS A 352 19.03 7.26 -30.50
N GLY A 353 18.41 8.05 -29.62
CA GLY A 353 17.36 9.01 -29.95
C GLY A 353 15.95 8.44 -29.75
N ALA A 354 15.00 8.95 -30.53
CA ALA A 354 13.59 8.58 -30.41
C ALA A 354 13.28 7.27 -31.14
N ASN A 355 12.63 6.35 -30.44
CA ASN A 355 12.14 5.08 -30.95
C ASN A 355 10.63 5.02 -30.74
N LEU A 356 9.91 4.45 -31.69
CA LEU A 356 8.47 4.21 -31.57
C LEU A 356 8.21 2.72 -31.74
N ILE A 357 7.72 2.08 -30.69
CA ILE A 357 7.26 0.69 -30.74
C ILE A 357 5.74 0.71 -30.85
N ARG A 358 5.19 -0.08 -31.77
CA ARG A 358 3.74 -0.26 -31.93
C ARG A 358 3.39 -1.68 -31.54
N ILE A 359 2.58 -1.79 -30.50
CA ILE A 359 2.20 -3.05 -29.91
C ILE A 359 0.74 -3.30 -30.28
N PRO A 360 0.44 -4.28 -31.15
CA PRO A 360 -0.94 -4.55 -31.53
C PRO A 360 -1.73 -5.06 -30.32
N LEU A 361 -2.89 -4.44 -30.08
CA LEU A 361 -3.87 -4.91 -29.11
C LEU A 361 -4.91 -5.71 -29.88
N ASN A 362 -4.90 -7.03 -29.69
CA ASN A 362 -5.80 -7.93 -30.38
C ASN A 362 -7.20 -7.89 -29.73
N GLU A 363 -8.22 -8.13 -30.56
CA GLU A 363 -9.58 -8.34 -30.06
C GLU A 363 -9.61 -9.48 -29.05
N ILE A 364 -10.42 -9.28 -28.01
CA ILE A 364 -10.81 -10.23 -26.98
C ILE A 364 -10.03 -10.03 -25.66
N GLY A 365 -10.60 -9.14 -24.84
CA GLY A 365 -10.41 -9.14 -23.40
C GLY A 365 -9.16 -8.42 -22.89
N PRO A 366 -8.98 -8.39 -21.56
CA PRO A 366 -7.89 -7.68 -20.94
C PRO A 366 -6.54 -8.27 -21.38
N SER A 367 -5.71 -7.43 -21.99
CA SER A 367 -4.40 -7.83 -22.49
C SER A 367 -3.35 -7.68 -21.41
N ARG A 368 -2.66 -8.78 -21.08
CA ARG A 368 -1.44 -8.73 -20.26
C ARG A 368 -0.32 -8.22 -21.12
N VAL A 369 0.24 -7.06 -20.77
CA VAL A 369 1.38 -6.45 -21.43
C VAL A 369 2.57 -6.56 -20.49
N GLN A 370 3.66 -7.12 -20.98
CA GLN A 370 4.95 -7.10 -20.30
C GLN A 370 6.01 -6.55 -21.24
N LEU A 371 6.73 -5.52 -20.79
CA LEU A 371 7.89 -4.95 -21.43
C LEU A 371 9.12 -5.39 -20.64
N VAL A 372 10.15 -5.86 -21.32
CA VAL A 372 11.44 -6.22 -20.72
C VAL A 372 12.51 -5.47 -21.48
N PHE A 373 13.29 -4.66 -20.76
CA PHE A 373 14.36 -3.88 -21.33
C PHE A 373 15.69 -4.61 -21.11
N GLU A 374 16.23 -5.19 -22.17
CA GLU A 374 17.49 -5.92 -22.17
C GLU A 374 18.61 -5.01 -22.69
N GLY A 375 19.72 -4.86 -21.95
CA GLY A 375 20.88 -4.13 -22.48
C GLY A 375 21.80 -3.39 -21.50
N CYS A 376 21.56 -3.41 -20.19
CA CYS A 376 22.31 -2.57 -19.25
C CYS A 376 23.34 -3.34 -18.40
N ARG A 377 24.38 -2.62 -17.96
CA ARG A 377 25.55 -3.14 -17.24
C ARG A 377 25.45 -2.77 -15.74
N TYR A 378 25.91 -3.70 -14.89
CA TYR A 378 26.33 -3.40 -13.52
C TYR A 378 27.56 -2.48 -13.58
N VAL A 379 27.47 -1.25 -13.08
CA VAL A 379 28.67 -0.42 -12.89
C VAL A 379 29.34 -0.90 -11.60
N THR A 380 30.67 -1.03 -11.63
CA THR A 380 31.46 -1.62 -10.53
C THR A 380 31.41 -0.83 -9.21
N ASP A 381 30.80 0.36 -9.20
CA ASP A 381 30.59 1.20 -8.03
C ASP A 381 29.21 1.00 -7.38
N GLY A 382 28.40 0.05 -7.88
CA GLY A 382 27.05 -0.20 -7.38
C GLY A 382 25.97 0.67 -8.03
N SER A 383 26.33 1.55 -8.98
CA SER A 383 25.36 2.25 -9.80
C SER A 383 24.92 1.40 -11.00
N PHE A 384 23.73 1.70 -11.52
CA PHE A 384 23.21 1.08 -12.72
C PHE A 384 23.03 2.12 -13.83
N ASP A 385 23.61 1.87 -15.00
CA ASP A 385 23.33 2.65 -16.21
C ASP A 385 22.06 2.10 -16.89
N TYR A 386 20.88 2.53 -16.44
CA TYR A 386 19.60 2.27 -17.13
C TYR A 386 19.13 3.47 -18.00
N TRP A 387 17.94 3.36 -18.59
CA TRP A 387 17.43 4.31 -19.59
C TRP A 387 17.00 5.63 -18.97
N ARG A 388 17.42 6.76 -19.54
CA ARG A 388 17.21 8.10 -18.93
C ARG A 388 15.89 8.80 -19.28
N GLN A 389 15.07 8.28 -20.20
CA GLN A 389 13.75 8.86 -20.49
C GLN A 389 12.88 7.96 -21.36
N VAL A 390 11.71 7.56 -20.88
CA VAL A 390 10.66 6.97 -21.72
C VAL A 390 9.38 7.73 -21.51
N SER A 391 8.85 8.26 -22.60
CA SER A 391 7.56 8.92 -22.64
C SER A 391 6.61 8.03 -23.43
N VAL A 392 5.80 7.21 -22.76
CA VAL A 392 4.75 6.49 -23.49
C VAL A 392 3.65 7.47 -23.83
N GLN A 393 3.39 7.59 -25.13
CA GLN A 393 2.30 8.39 -25.65
C GLN A 393 1.38 7.45 -26.41
N TRP A 394 0.14 7.32 -25.92
CA TRP A 394 -0.90 6.69 -26.69
C TRP A 394 -1.20 7.56 -27.92
N ALA A 395 -0.95 7.02 -29.11
CA ALA A 395 -1.15 7.74 -30.37
C ALA A 395 -2.56 7.53 -30.96
N GLY A 396 -3.50 7.08 -30.14
CA GLY A 396 -4.88 6.78 -30.55
C GLY A 396 -5.10 5.34 -31.01
N ALA A 397 -6.35 4.89 -30.90
CA ALA A 397 -6.84 3.73 -31.63
C ALA A 397 -6.94 4.11 -33.11
N TYR A 398 -6.10 3.51 -33.96
CA TYR A 398 -6.42 3.44 -35.38
C TYR A 398 -7.52 2.39 -35.54
N VAL A 399 -8.77 2.83 -35.39
CA VAL A 399 -9.88 2.09 -35.99
C VAL A 399 -9.67 2.24 -37.48
N SER A 400 -9.13 1.20 -38.13
CA SER A 400 -9.21 1.14 -39.59
C SER A 400 -10.70 1.11 -39.90
N SER A 401 -11.24 2.24 -40.36
CA SER A 401 -12.53 2.26 -41.05
C SER A 401 -12.37 1.35 -42.27
N SER A 402 -12.86 0.12 -42.16
CA SER A 402 -13.16 -0.70 -43.33
C SER A 402 -14.28 -0.06 -44.13
#